data_AF-A0A6G7SJB8-F1
#
_entry.id   AF-A0A6G7SJB8-F1
#
_cell.length_a   1.000
_cell.length_b   1.000
_cell.length_c   1.000
_cell.angle_alpha   90.00
_cell.angle_beta   90.00
_cell.angle_gamma   90.00
#
_symmetry.space_group_name_H-M   'P 1'
#
loop_
_entity.id
_entity.type
_entity.pdbx_description
1 polymer ?
#
loop_
_entity_poly.entity_id
_entity_poly.type
_entity_poly.pdbx_seq_one_letter_code
_entity_poly.pdbx_strand_id
1 'polypeptide(L)'
;MNFVGVWLLASFFVSFFLWLLASFFSMDEESISANYSFECGFDCMSTNRGPFCIHFFLVAVLFLVFDVELMVSIPQSWMHLNWVVWVLIIWSFLVILGVGLALEIFLGSLDWDLSIN
;
A
#
# COMPACT_ATOMS: atom_id res chain seq x y z
N MET A 1 2.50 32.40 3.09
CA MET A 1 2.21 30.95 3.07
C MET A 1 2.39 30.48 1.63
N ASN A 2 3.15 29.41 1.40
CA ASN A 2 3.35 28.86 0.06
C ASN A 2 2.00 28.44 -0.54
N PHE A 3 1.79 28.67 -1.84
CA PHE A 3 0.55 28.31 -2.55
C PHE A 3 0.12 26.86 -2.24
N VAL A 4 1.08 25.93 -2.26
CA VAL A 4 0.87 24.51 -1.89
C VAL A 4 0.32 24.33 -0.48
N GLY A 5 0.84 25.08 0.50
CA GLY A 5 0.37 25.01 1.88
C GLY A 5 -1.07 25.49 2.03
N VAL A 6 -1.48 26.49 1.23
CA VAL A 6 -2.87 26.97 1.21
C VAL A 6 -3.82 25.90 0.69
N TRP A 7 -3.47 25.18 -0.38
CA TRP A 7 -4.30 24.09 -0.92
C TRP A 7 -4.43 22.90 0.03
N LEU A 8 -3.34 22.50 0.69
CA LEU A 8 -3.38 21.41 1.67
C LEU A 8 -4.30 21.76 2.85
N LEU A 9 -4.16 22.97 3.41
CA LEU A 9 -5.02 23.42 4.51
C LEU A 9 -6.48 23.53 4.07
N ALA A 10 -6.76 24.01 2.85
CA ALA A 10 -8.11 24.08 2.32
C ALA A 10 -8.75 22.69 2.18
N SER A 11 -8.02 21.70 1.66
CA SER A 11 -8.54 20.32 1.51
C SER A 11 -8.90 19.69 2.85
N PHE A 12 -8.05 19.83 3.86
CA PHE A 12 -8.30 19.34 5.21
C PHE A 12 -9.53 20.02 5.83
N PHE A 13 -9.64 21.34 5.65
CA PHE A 13 -10.78 22.10 6.17
C PHE A 13 -12.10 21.67 5.53
N VAL A 14 -12.11 21.43 4.22
CA VAL A 14 -13.30 20.93 3.50
C VAL A 14 -13.70 19.55 4.00
N SER A 15 -12.77 18.61 4.12
CA SER A 15 -13.06 17.27 4.65
C SER A 15 -13.59 17.32 6.09
N PHE A 16 -12.99 18.14 6.95
CA PHE A 16 -13.45 18.32 8.32
C PHE A 16 -14.86 18.95 8.39
N PHE A 17 -15.13 19.94 7.55
CA PHE A 17 -16.44 20.59 7.49
C PHE A 17 -17.54 19.63 7.00
N LEU A 18 -17.24 18.81 5.98
CA LEU A 18 -18.17 17.78 5.51
C LEU A 18 -18.45 16.73 6.60
N TRP A 19 -17.43 16.31 7.33
CA TRP A 19 -17.60 15.40 8.47
C TRP A 19 -18.48 16.01 9.57
N LEU A 20 -18.27 17.28 9.91
CA LEU A 20 -19.13 18.00 10.88
C LEU A 20 -20.58 18.05 10.40
N LEU A 21 -20.83 18.48 9.16
CA LEU A 21 -22.18 18.50 8.61
C LEU A 21 -22.83 17.12 8.65
N ALA A 22 -22.11 16.07 8.25
CA ALA A 22 -22.62 14.71 8.29
C ALA A 22 -23.01 14.29 9.72
N SER A 23 -22.19 14.61 10.72
CA SER A 23 -22.48 14.32 12.14
C SER A 23 -23.62 15.15 12.73
N PHE A 24 -23.83 16.38 12.24
CA PHE A 24 -24.95 17.22 12.69
C PHE A 24 -26.29 16.78 12.09
N PHE A 25 -26.28 16.23 10.87
CA PHE A 25 -27.49 15.78 10.17
C PHE A 25 -27.78 14.28 10.36
N SER A 26 -26.84 13.49 10.88
CA SER A 26 -27.08 12.07 11.15
C SER A 26 -28.15 11.93 12.23
N MET A 27 -29.25 11.29 11.87
CA MET A 27 -30.26 10.84 12.83
C MET A 27 -29.78 9.51 13.38
N ASP A 28 -29.47 9.47 14.67
CA ASP A 28 -29.02 8.26 15.36
C ASP A 28 -30.17 7.25 15.46
N GLU A 29 -30.36 6.43 14.42
CA GLU A 29 -31.12 5.18 14.55
C GLU A 29 -30.20 4.10 15.12
N GLU A 30 -29.97 4.15 16.44
CA GLU A 30 -29.30 3.08 17.20
C GLU A 30 -30.18 1.83 17.25
N SER A 31 -30.37 1.17 16.11
CA SER A 31 -30.90 -0.19 16.10
C SER A 31 -29.77 -1.14 16.56
N ILE A 32 -30.10 -2.07 17.46
CA ILE A 32 -29.15 -3.09 17.95
C ILE A 32 -28.51 -3.86 16.78
N SER A 33 -29.22 -3.99 15.66
CA SER A 33 -28.74 -4.58 14.40
C SER A 33 -27.74 -3.73 13.62
N ALA A 34 -27.73 -2.40 13.77
CA ALA A 34 -26.77 -1.52 13.08
C ALA A 34 -25.34 -1.68 13.62
N ASN A 35 -25.21 -2.11 14.87
CA ASN A 35 -23.91 -2.35 15.52
C ASN A 35 -23.40 -3.79 15.36
N TYR A 36 -24.18 -4.69 14.75
CA TYR A 36 -23.75 -6.05 14.44
C TYR A 36 -23.17 -6.11 13.02
N SER A 37 -22.11 -6.89 12.83
CA SER A 37 -21.57 -7.14 11.49
C SER A 37 -22.61 -7.90 10.66
N PHE A 38 -22.73 -7.62 9.35
CA PHE A 38 -23.67 -8.32 8.46
C PHE A 38 -23.24 -9.78 8.25
N GLU A 39 -23.48 -10.63 9.24
CA GLU A 39 -23.32 -12.07 9.16
C GLU A 39 -24.70 -12.71 9.03
N CYS A 40 -24.80 -13.71 8.14
CA CYS A 40 -26.02 -14.47 7.91
C CYS A 40 -26.37 -15.39 9.09
N GLY A 41 -26.59 -14.84 10.28
CA GLY A 41 -27.15 -15.54 11.45
C GLY A 41 -26.17 -16.41 12.24
N PHE A 42 -24.86 -16.16 12.16
CA PHE A 42 -23.87 -16.82 13.01
C PHE A 42 -23.35 -15.85 14.08
N ASP A 43 -23.21 -16.35 15.30
CA ASP A 43 -22.52 -15.65 16.37
C ASP A 43 -21.01 -15.81 16.19
N CYS A 44 -20.26 -14.72 16.33
CA CYS A 44 -18.79 -14.70 16.30
C CYS A 44 -18.17 -15.47 17.49
N MET A 45 -18.27 -16.80 17.47
CA MET A 45 -17.45 -17.68 18.28
C MET A 45 -16.23 -18.11 17.46
N SER A 46 -15.44 -17.15 17.01
CA SER A 46 -14.18 -17.45 16.32
C SER A 46 -13.03 -16.66 16.94
N THR A 47 -11.91 -17.35 17.10
CA THR A 47 -10.66 -16.76 17.54
C THR A 47 -10.24 -15.68 16.54
N ASN A 48 -9.91 -14.48 17.02
CA ASN A 48 -9.40 -13.34 16.23
C ASN A 48 -8.09 -13.60 15.45
N ARG A 49 -7.60 -14.84 15.45
CA ARG A 49 -6.42 -15.31 14.72
C ARG A 49 -6.87 -16.26 13.62
N GLY A 50 -7.28 -15.71 12.48
CA GLY A 50 -7.41 -16.47 11.25
C GLY A 50 -6.02 -16.87 10.72
N PRO A 51 -5.91 -17.97 9.93
CA PRO A 51 -4.68 -18.27 9.22
C PRO A 51 -4.30 -17.07 8.34
N PHE A 52 -3.10 -16.56 8.53
CA PHE A 52 -2.59 -15.43 7.76
C PHE A 52 -1.99 -15.95 6.44
N CYS A 53 -2.43 -15.41 5.31
CA CYS A 53 -1.90 -15.79 4.00
C CYS A 53 -0.49 -15.21 3.82
N ILE A 54 0.52 -16.07 3.87
CA ILE A 54 1.94 -15.72 3.69
C ILE A 54 2.23 -14.92 2.42
N HIS A 55 1.45 -15.13 1.36
CA HIS A 55 1.55 -14.39 0.10
C HIS A 55 1.42 -12.86 0.29
N PHE A 56 0.50 -12.38 1.13
CA PHE A 56 0.37 -10.93 1.38
C PHE A 56 1.59 -10.35 2.09
N PHE A 57 2.23 -11.13 2.95
CA PHE A 57 3.47 -10.72 3.61
C PHE A 57 4.65 -10.72 2.64
N LEU A 58 4.76 -11.71 1.75
CA LEU A 58 5.81 -11.76 0.74
C LEU A 58 5.73 -10.55 -0.20
N VAL A 59 4.52 -10.20 -0.68
CA VAL A 59 4.30 -9.00 -1.50
C VAL A 59 4.71 -7.73 -0.75
N ALA A 60 4.41 -7.62 0.55
CA ALA A 60 4.79 -6.47 1.36
C ALA A 60 6.32 -6.34 1.53
N VAL A 61 7.02 -7.46 1.73
CA VAL A 61 8.49 -7.47 1.82
C VAL A 61 9.13 -7.13 0.48
N LEU A 62 8.63 -7.70 -0.62
CA LEU A 62 9.11 -7.38 -1.98
C LEU A 62 8.91 -5.89 -2.30
N PHE A 63 7.74 -5.34 -1.97
CA PHE A 63 7.46 -3.91 -2.13
C PHE A 63 8.44 -3.05 -1.33
N LEU A 64 8.71 -3.42 -0.08
CA LEU A 64 9.64 -2.67 0.77
C LEU A 64 11.06 -2.64 0.19
N VAL A 65 11.57 -3.79 -0.28
CA VAL A 65 12.91 -3.87 -0.88
C VAL A 65 12.95 -3.04 -2.16
N PHE A 66 11.95 -3.18 -3.04
CA PHE A 66 11.86 -2.43 -4.29
C PHE A 66 11.76 -0.91 -4.06
N ASP A 67 10.99 -0.47 -3.06
CA ASP A 67 10.82 0.95 -2.72
C ASP A 67 12.12 1.57 -2.21
N VAL A 68 12.85 0.87 -1.34
CA VAL A 68 14.16 1.31 -0.84
C VAL A 68 15.19 1.39 -1.99
N GLU A 69 15.19 0.41 -2.89
CA GLU A 69 16.10 0.39 -4.03
C GLU A 69 15.80 1.52 -5.03
N LEU A 70 14.53 1.80 -5.30
CA LEU A 70 14.14 2.96 -6.12
C LEU A 70 14.52 4.29 -5.45
N MET A 71 14.33 4.43 -4.13
CA MET A 71 14.74 5.62 -3.39
C MET A 71 16.23 5.92 -3.56
N VAL A 72 17.08 4.90 -3.62
CA VAL A 72 18.53 5.06 -3.86
C VAL A 72 18.84 5.41 -5.31
N SER A 73 18.07 4.88 -6.27
CA SER A 73 18.31 5.12 -7.70
C SER A 73 18.03 6.58 -8.15
N ILE A 74 17.03 7.24 -7.56
CA ILE A 74 16.60 8.60 -7.93
C ILE A 74 17.66 9.68 -7.66
N PRO A 75 18.28 9.82 -6.48
CA PRO A 75 19.27 10.87 -6.23
C PRO A 75 20.54 10.70 -7.10
N GLN A 76 20.88 9.46 -7.49
CA GLN A 76 21.95 9.22 -8.46
C GLN A 76 21.64 9.82 -9.84
N SER A 77 20.35 9.98 -10.18
CA SER A 77 19.93 10.67 -11.40
C SER A 77 20.41 12.13 -11.49
N TRP A 78 20.63 12.76 -10.34
CA TRP A 78 20.97 14.19 -10.23
C TRP A 78 22.46 14.46 -10.04
N MET A 79 23.30 13.43 -9.96
CA MET A 79 24.74 13.64 -9.93
C MET A 79 25.27 14.06 -11.30
N HIS A 80 26.12 15.10 -11.34
CA HIS A 80 26.82 15.54 -12.54
C HIS A 80 27.95 14.56 -12.92
N LEU A 81 27.59 13.32 -13.27
CA LEU A 81 28.49 12.31 -13.82
C LEU A 81 28.49 12.36 -15.35
N ASN A 82 29.51 11.77 -15.96
CA ASN A 82 29.52 11.53 -17.40
C ASN A 82 28.28 10.73 -17.80
N TRP A 83 27.58 11.17 -18.86
CA TRP A 83 26.34 10.53 -19.34
C TRP A 83 26.46 9.01 -19.51
N VAL A 84 27.58 8.54 -20.07
CA VAL A 84 27.83 7.10 -20.27
C VAL A 84 27.92 6.33 -18.94
N VAL A 85 28.62 6.88 -17.95
CA VAL A 85 28.78 6.27 -16.62
C VAL A 85 27.44 6.24 -15.89
N TRP A 86 26.68 7.34 -16.02
CA TRP A 86 25.36 7.46 -15.44
C TRP A 86 24.38 6.40 -15.96
N VAL A 87 24.31 6.25 -17.29
CA VAL A 87 23.49 5.23 -17.95
C VAL A 87 23.90 3.83 -17.48
N LEU A 88 25.21 3.53 -17.43
CA LEU A 88 25.70 2.23 -16.98
C LEU A 88 25.30 1.90 -15.54
N ILE A 89 25.38 2.86 -14.62
CA ILE A 89 24.99 2.66 -13.22
C ILE A 89 23.51 2.35 -13.11
N ILE A 90 22.63 3.15 -13.75
CA ILE A 90 21.18 2.91 -13.71
C ILE A 90 20.82 1.56 -14.34
N TRP A 91 21.40 1.24 -15.49
CA TRP A 91 21.17 -0.06 -16.14
C TRP A 91 21.63 -1.23 -15.28
N SER A 92 22.79 -1.12 -14.63
CA SER A 92 23.27 -2.18 -13.73
C SER A 92 22.30 -2.41 -12.57
N PHE A 93 21.72 -1.33 -12.03
CA PHE A 93 20.75 -1.38 -10.94
C PHE A 93 19.41 -2.01 -11.37
N LEU A 94 18.90 -1.60 -12.54
CA LEU A 94 17.68 -2.18 -13.12
C LEU A 94 17.83 -3.67 -13.45
N VAL A 95 19.01 -4.11 -13.90
CA VAL A 95 19.26 -5.53 -14.16
C VAL A 95 19.23 -6.34 -12.87
N ILE A 96 19.87 -5.85 -11.80
CA ILE A 96 19.86 -6.53 -10.49
C ILE A 96 18.43 -6.67 -9.97
N LEU A 97 17.65 -5.58 -10.03
CA LEU A 97 16.22 -5.58 -9.69
C LEU A 97 15.41 -6.58 -10.52
N GLY A 98 15.60 -6.58 -11.84
CA GLY A 98 14.91 -7.49 -12.75
C GLY A 98 15.25 -8.96 -12.47
N VAL A 99 16.50 -9.27 -12.16
CA VAL A 99 16.92 -10.63 -11.80
C VAL A 99 16.33 -11.06 -10.46
N GLY A 100 16.34 -10.19 -9.45
CA GLY A 100 15.73 -10.46 -8.14
C GLY A 100 14.24 -10.78 -8.26
N LEU A 101 13.50 -9.97 -9.02
CA LEU A 101 12.09 -10.20 -9.29
C LEU A 101 11.86 -11.50 -10.07
N ALA A 102 12.66 -11.76 -11.11
CA ALA A 102 12.53 -12.98 -11.90
C ALA A 102 12.75 -14.23 -11.03
N LEU A 103 13.75 -14.22 -10.13
CA LEU A 103 13.98 -15.31 -9.19
C LEU A 103 12.75 -15.57 -8.33
N GLU A 104 12.15 -14.54 -7.71
CA GLU A 104 10.95 -14.70 -6.90
C GLU A 104 9.75 -15.27 -7.67
N ILE A 105 9.57 -14.86 -8.93
CA ILE A 105 8.54 -15.41 -9.82
C ILE A 105 8.83 -16.89 -10.13
N PHE A 106 10.08 -17.26 -10.45
CA PHE A 106 10.45 -18.67 -10.67
C PHE A 106 10.30 -19.55 -9.44
N LEU A 107 10.42 -18.97 -8.24
CA LEU A 107 10.18 -19.63 -6.96
C LEU A 107 8.69 -19.83 -6.66
N GLY A 108 7.76 -19.28 -7.47
CA GLY A 108 6.32 -19.38 -7.25
C GLY A 108 5.81 -18.57 -6.05
N SER A 109 6.63 -17.67 -5.51
CA SER A 109 6.30 -16.82 -4.34
C SER A 109 5.09 -15.91 -4.57
N LEU A 110 4.82 -15.61 -5.84
CA LEU A 110 3.78 -14.68 -6.31
C LEU A 110 2.59 -15.40 -6.98
N ASP A 111 2.62 -16.73 -7.05
CA ASP A 111 1.53 -17.50 -7.65
C ASP A 111 0.36 -17.60 -6.67
N TRP A 112 -0.83 -17.25 -7.16
CA TRP A 112 -2.07 -17.31 -6.40
C TRP A 112 -2.71 -18.67 -6.62
N ASP A 113 -2.30 -19.67 -5.85
CA ASP A 113 -3.05 -20.91 -5.81
C ASP A 113 -4.35 -20.67 -5.04
N LEU A 114 -5.45 -20.52 -5.78
CA LEU A 114 -6.81 -20.79 -5.31
C LEU A 114 -6.99 -22.31 -5.10
N SER A 115 -6.09 -22.95 -4.38
CA SER A 115 -6.27 -24.35 -3.96
C SER A 115 -7.14 -24.38 -2.71
N ILE A 116 -8.43 -24.17 -2.93
CA ILE A 116 -9.43 -24.93 -2.18
C ILE A 116 -9.52 -26.28 -2.89
N ASN A 117 -8.64 -27.21 -2.51
CA ASN A 117 -8.87 -28.64 -2.66
C ASN A 117 -8.41 -29.35 -1.38
#